data_AF-A0A4S4EBM2-F1
#
_entry.id   AF-A0A4S4EBM2-F1
#
_cell.length_a   1.000
_cell.length_b   1.000
_cell.length_c   1.000
_cell.angle_alpha   90.00
_cell.angle_beta   90.00
_cell.angle_gamma   90.00
#
_symmetry.space_group_name_H-M   'P 1'
#
loop_
_entity.id
_entity.type
_entity.pdbx_description
1 polymer ?
#
loop_
_entity_poly.entity_id
_entity_poly.type
_entity_poly.pdbx_seq_one_letter_code
_entity_poly.pdbx_strand_id
1 'polypeptide(L)'
;MKKLPTATGNLINLRHLNDTGANSLQEMPPKMGQLTSLQTLSNFIVSKGNGFMIRELGDLIHLRGAFCISGLDNVVDAKAAKLYEKQGLDELLMEWSNTNSEDSRNEKVELEVLDMLQPDNKVKVLSINGYYGPIFPTWVGDPRFSNMVHLL
;
A
#
# COMPACT_ATOMS: atom_id res chain seq x y z
N MET A 1 -16.48 -0.68 -14.72
CA MET A 1 -15.47 -0.37 -13.69
C MET A 1 -16.19 0.23 -12.50
N LYS A 2 -15.87 -0.19 -11.27
CA LYS A 2 -16.40 0.46 -10.06
C LYS A 2 -15.38 1.49 -9.59
N LYS A 3 -15.86 2.66 -9.18
CA LYS A 3 -15.07 3.74 -8.60
C LYS A 3 -15.78 4.20 -7.33
N LEU A 4 -15.01 4.58 -6.31
CA LEU A 4 -15.58 5.34 -5.20
C LEU A 4 -16.08 6.69 -5.71
N PRO A 5 -17.09 7.30 -5.08
CA PRO A 5 -17.53 8.66 -5.43
C PRO A 5 -16.34 9.63 -5.44
N THR A 6 -16.25 10.50 -6.44
CA THR A 6 -15.15 11.48 -6.55
C THR A 6 -15.06 12.44 -5.36
N ALA A 7 -16.18 12.65 -4.65
CA ALA A 7 -16.26 13.47 -3.45
C ALA A 7 -15.81 12.75 -2.16
N THR A 8 -15.38 11.48 -2.21
CA THR A 8 -14.99 10.69 -1.02
C THR A 8 -13.87 11.39 -0.23
N GLY A 9 -12.88 11.99 -0.92
CA GLY A 9 -11.80 12.75 -0.28
C GLY A 9 -12.26 13.99 0.49
N ASN A 10 -13.50 14.45 0.33
CA ASN A 10 -14.05 15.59 1.07
C ASN A 10 -14.63 15.18 2.44
N LEU A 11 -14.73 13.87 2.73
CA LEU A 11 -15.30 13.36 3.98
C LEU A 11 -14.28 13.43 5.13
N ILE A 12 -13.78 14.61 5.47
CA ILE A 12 -12.64 14.81 6.39
C ILE A 12 -12.78 14.15 7.78
N ASN A 13 -14.01 13.90 8.24
CA ASN A 13 -14.30 13.24 9.51
C ASN A 13 -14.49 11.71 9.38
N LEU A 14 -14.30 11.16 8.17
CA LEU A 14 -14.44 9.74 7.91
C LEU A 14 -13.36 8.98 8.66
N ARG A 15 -13.79 8.00 9.46
CA ARG A 15 -12.89 7.11 10.21
C ARG A 15 -12.81 5.72 9.59
N HIS A 16 -13.87 5.29 8.92
CA HIS A 16 -13.96 3.94 8.39
C HIS A 16 -14.47 3.96 6.97
N LEU A 17 -13.61 3.52 6.05
CA LEU A 17 -13.95 3.24 4.67
C LEU A 17 -13.66 1.76 4.43
N ASN A 18 -14.66 0.91 4.65
CA ASN A 18 -14.52 -0.52 4.40
C ASN A 18 -14.90 -0.83 2.95
N ASP A 19 -13.91 -1.06 2.11
CA ASP A 19 -14.04 -1.49 0.72
C ASP A 19 -13.73 -2.98 0.52
N THR A 20 -13.76 -3.76 1.61
CA THR A 20 -13.58 -5.23 1.54
C THR A 20 -14.60 -5.85 0.58
N GLY A 21 -14.12 -6.65 -0.38
CA GLY A 21 -14.95 -7.24 -1.43
C GLY A 21 -15.24 -6.33 -2.63
N ALA A 22 -14.75 -5.09 -2.62
CA ALA A 22 -14.75 -4.21 -3.79
C ALA A 22 -13.62 -4.55 -4.76
N ASN A 23 -13.47 -5.83 -5.11
CA ASN A 23 -12.39 -6.37 -5.97
C ASN A 23 -12.40 -5.80 -7.40
N SER A 24 -13.38 -4.98 -7.75
CA SER A 24 -13.51 -4.29 -9.05
C SER A 24 -13.15 -2.80 -9.00
N LEU A 25 -12.70 -2.29 -7.84
CA LEU A 25 -12.18 -0.94 -7.71
C LEU A 25 -10.81 -0.86 -8.41
N GLN A 26 -10.60 0.18 -9.23
CA GLN A 26 -9.39 0.32 -10.05
C GLN A 26 -8.56 1.57 -9.73
N GLU A 27 -9.10 2.51 -8.97
CA GLU A 27 -8.42 3.75 -8.59
C GLU A 27 -8.99 4.31 -7.29
N MET A 28 -8.14 5.02 -6.56
CA MET A 28 -8.57 5.86 -5.45
C MET A 28 -9.09 7.20 -5.96
N PRO A 29 -10.16 7.75 -5.35
CA PRO A 29 -10.61 9.11 -5.65
C PRO A 29 -9.53 10.12 -5.24
N PRO A 30 -9.50 11.33 -5.82
CA PRO A 30 -8.51 12.34 -5.43
C PRO A 30 -8.72 12.79 -3.98
N LYS A 31 -7.66 13.35 -3.36
CA LYS A 31 -7.70 13.95 -2.01
C LYS A 31 -7.96 12.93 -0.89
N MET A 32 -7.63 11.66 -1.08
CA MET A 32 -7.61 10.68 0.01
C MET A 32 -6.74 11.15 1.18
N GLY A 33 -5.63 11.85 0.93
CA GLY A 33 -4.77 12.41 1.99
C GLY A 33 -5.46 13.41 2.92
N GLN A 34 -6.62 13.95 2.54
CA GLN A 34 -7.43 14.83 3.42
C GLN A 34 -8.20 14.06 4.49
N LEU A 35 -8.34 12.74 4.34
CA LEU A 35 -9.03 11.87 5.30
C LEU A 35 -8.10 11.53 6.47
N THR A 36 -7.51 12.53 7.12
CA THR A 36 -6.48 12.36 8.16
C THR A 36 -7.01 11.61 9.39
N SER A 37 -8.33 11.61 9.62
CA SER A 37 -8.99 10.84 10.68
C SER A 37 -9.27 9.37 10.31
N LEU A 38 -8.91 8.93 9.09
CA LEU A 38 -9.19 7.59 8.60
C LEU A 38 -8.38 6.53 9.36
N GLN A 39 -9.09 5.53 9.87
CA GLN A 39 -8.55 4.44 10.67
C GLN A 39 -8.59 3.13 9.90
N THR A 40 -9.64 2.87 9.13
CA THR A 40 -9.75 1.62 8.36
C THR A 40 -9.98 1.91 6.89
N LEU A 41 -9.14 1.30 6.06
CA LEU A 41 -9.18 1.26 4.60
C LEU A 41 -8.70 -0.15 4.22
N SER A 42 -9.43 -0.89 3.38
CA SER A 42 -9.00 -2.26 3.04
C SER A 42 -7.92 -2.26 1.96
N ASN A 43 -8.03 -1.40 0.94
CA ASN A 43 -7.02 -1.28 -0.12
C ASN A 43 -6.77 0.17 -0.55
N PHE A 44 -5.51 0.49 -0.84
CA PHE A 44 -5.10 1.70 -1.53
C PHE A 44 -4.51 1.34 -2.90
N ILE A 45 -5.19 1.76 -3.97
CA ILE A 45 -4.83 1.39 -5.35
C ILE A 45 -4.02 2.51 -6.02
N VAL A 46 -2.79 2.21 -6.41
CA VAL A 46 -1.96 3.09 -7.25
C VAL A 46 -2.24 2.77 -8.72
N SER A 47 -3.08 3.58 -9.35
CA SER A 47 -3.50 3.34 -10.73
C SER A 47 -2.43 3.75 -11.75
N LYS A 48 -2.46 3.08 -12.91
CA LYS A 48 -1.56 3.36 -14.04
C LYS A 48 -1.62 4.82 -14.47
N GLY A 49 -0.45 5.44 -14.60
CA GLY A 49 -0.32 6.87 -14.96
C GLY A 49 -0.51 7.84 -13.78
N ASN A 50 -0.79 7.36 -12.57
CA ASN A 50 -0.92 8.18 -11.37
C ASN A 50 0.00 7.70 -10.23
N GLY A 51 1.27 7.42 -10.55
CA GLY A 51 2.24 6.88 -9.59
C GLY A 51 2.57 7.75 -8.39
N PHE A 52 2.26 9.06 -8.46
CA PHE A 52 2.40 9.99 -7.34
C PHE A 52 1.22 9.93 -6.35
N MET A 53 0.14 9.23 -6.68
CA MET A 53 -1.03 9.05 -5.80
C MET A 53 -0.64 8.46 -4.44
N ILE A 54 0.41 7.63 -4.41
CA ILE A 54 0.96 7.04 -3.18
C ILE A 54 1.35 8.09 -2.12
N ARG A 55 1.64 9.34 -2.52
CA ARG A 55 1.93 10.43 -1.58
C ARG A 55 0.75 10.74 -0.67
N GLU A 56 -0.47 10.62 -1.18
CA GLU A 56 -1.69 10.85 -0.39
C GLU A 56 -1.86 9.80 0.73
N LEU A 57 -1.36 8.58 0.53
CA LEU A 57 -1.32 7.56 1.59
C LEU A 57 -0.40 7.98 2.75
N GLY A 58 0.60 8.82 2.48
CA GLY A 58 1.51 9.36 3.50
C GLY A 58 0.79 10.12 4.61
N ASP A 59 -0.33 10.77 4.32
CA ASP A 59 -1.08 11.59 5.29
C ASP A 59 -2.06 10.76 6.14
N LEU A 60 -2.30 9.49 5.78
CA LEU A 60 -3.22 8.58 6.47
C LEU A 60 -2.54 7.87 7.66
N ILE A 61 -2.05 8.65 8.62
CA ILE A 61 -1.21 8.14 9.74
C ILE A 61 -1.97 7.30 10.77
N HIS A 62 -3.31 7.39 10.81
CA HIS A 62 -4.14 6.70 11.80
C HIS A 62 -4.67 5.34 11.35
N LEU A 63 -4.27 4.89 10.14
CA LEU A 63 -4.60 3.58 9.61
C LEU A 63 -4.18 2.47 10.57
N ARG A 64 -5.06 1.47 10.70
CA ARG A 64 -4.89 0.35 11.61
C ARG A 64 -5.54 -0.94 11.12
N GLY A 65 -5.10 -2.05 11.69
CA GLY A 65 -5.57 -3.38 11.34
C GLY A 65 -4.94 -3.88 10.04
N ALA A 66 -5.72 -4.58 9.22
CA ALA A 66 -5.29 -5.11 7.93
C ALA A 66 -5.42 -4.06 6.83
N PHE A 67 -4.37 -3.93 6.01
CA PHE A 67 -4.30 -2.93 4.95
C PHE A 67 -3.57 -3.47 3.71
N CYS A 68 -4.12 -3.24 2.53
CA CYS A 68 -3.51 -3.59 1.25
C CYS A 68 -3.06 -2.33 0.49
N ILE A 69 -1.92 -2.42 -0.20
CA ILE A 69 -1.52 -1.48 -1.25
C ILE A 69 -1.35 -2.28 -2.55
N SER A 70 -2.06 -1.87 -3.59
CA SER A 70 -2.07 -2.55 -4.87
C SER A 70 -1.66 -1.64 -6.02
N GLY A 71 -1.19 -2.24 -7.12
CA GLY A 71 -0.69 -1.51 -8.28
C GLY A 71 0.71 -0.94 -8.07
N LEU A 72 1.54 -1.63 -7.27
CA LEU A 72 2.88 -1.17 -6.90
C LEU A 72 3.84 -1.02 -8.08
N ASP A 73 3.55 -1.68 -9.21
CA ASP A 73 4.22 -1.46 -10.51
C ASP A 73 4.09 -0.02 -11.04
N ASN A 74 3.11 0.75 -10.57
CA ASN A 74 2.87 2.12 -11.01
C ASN A 74 3.52 3.18 -10.11
N VAL A 75 4.15 2.79 -9.00
CA VAL A 75 4.66 3.71 -7.98
C VAL A 75 5.93 4.43 -8.47
N VAL A 76 5.99 5.75 -8.25
CA VAL A 76 7.17 6.58 -8.57
C VAL A 76 7.95 6.99 -7.32
N ASP A 77 7.28 7.22 -6.19
CA ASP A 77 7.85 7.75 -4.94
C ASP A 77 7.35 6.94 -3.75
N ALA A 78 7.76 5.68 -3.68
CA ALA A 78 7.29 4.70 -2.70
C ALA A 78 7.48 5.15 -1.25
N LYS A 79 8.58 5.84 -0.96
CA LYS A 79 8.91 6.35 0.38
C LYS A 79 7.86 7.32 0.92
N ALA A 80 7.16 8.04 0.04
CA ALA A 80 6.11 8.96 0.44
C ALA A 80 4.86 8.27 1.02
N ALA A 81 4.74 6.95 0.88
CA ALA A 81 3.71 6.15 1.57
C ALA A 81 3.88 6.19 3.09
N LYS A 82 5.08 6.46 3.62
CA LYS A 82 5.38 6.57 5.06
C LYS A 82 4.79 5.42 5.90
N LEU A 83 4.96 4.17 5.46
CA LEU A 83 4.40 3.00 6.16
C LEU A 83 4.97 2.84 7.57
N TYR A 84 6.23 3.22 7.77
CA TYR A 84 6.89 3.28 9.09
C TYR A 84 6.20 4.23 10.10
N GLU A 85 5.37 5.19 9.64
CA GLU A 85 4.61 6.09 10.54
C GLU A 85 3.25 5.50 10.96
N LYS A 86 2.79 4.43 10.30
CA LYS A 86 1.46 3.82 10.49
C LYS A 86 1.49 2.73 11.57
N GLN A 87 1.70 3.18 12.80
CA GLN A 87 1.91 2.35 14.00
C GLN A 87 0.72 1.44 14.39
N GLY A 88 -0.45 1.62 13.76
CA GLY A 88 -1.66 0.85 14.03
C GLY A 88 -1.84 -0.38 13.14
N LEU A 89 -0.99 -0.58 12.13
CA LEU A 89 -1.11 -1.69 11.20
C LEU A 89 -0.69 -3.01 11.87
N ASP A 90 -1.56 -4.01 11.73
CA ASP A 90 -1.29 -5.38 12.18
C ASP A 90 -0.90 -6.27 10.99
N GLU A 91 -1.52 -6.05 9.83
CA GLU A 91 -1.31 -6.84 8.62
C GLU A 91 -1.13 -5.92 7.41
N LEU A 92 -0.13 -6.22 6.58
CA LEU A 92 0.19 -5.46 5.39
C LEU A 92 0.30 -6.36 4.17
N LEU A 93 -0.52 -6.08 3.16
CA LEU A 93 -0.50 -6.76 1.88
C LEU A 93 0.05 -5.79 0.82
N MET A 94 1.03 -6.25 0.06
CA MET A 94 1.67 -5.49 -1.02
C MET A 94 1.47 -6.25 -2.33
N GLU A 95 0.82 -5.62 -3.31
CA GLU A 95 0.47 -6.27 -4.57
C GLU A 95 0.99 -5.52 -5.80
N TRP A 96 1.81 -6.22 -6.59
CA TRP A 96 2.16 -5.86 -7.96
C TRP A 96 1.17 -6.51 -8.93
N SER A 97 0.87 -5.85 -10.04
CA SER A 97 -0.04 -6.41 -11.04
C SER A 97 0.58 -7.62 -11.76
N ASN A 98 -0.24 -8.65 -11.99
CA ASN A 98 0.13 -9.85 -12.73
C ASN A 98 -0.03 -9.63 -14.25
N THR A 99 0.48 -8.53 -14.80
CA THR A 99 0.37 -8.28 -16.24
C THR A 99 1.38 -9.13 -17.00
N ASN A 100 0.87 -9.97 -17.90
CA ASN A 100 1.60 -10.98 -18.71
C ASN A 100 2.67 -10.43 -19.68
N SER A 101 3.07 -9.16 -19.60
CA SER A 101 4.18 -8.60 -20.37
C SER A 101 5.41 -8.48 -19.47
N GLU A 102 6.03 -9.63 -19.18
CA GLU A 102 7.28 -9.72 -18.41
C GLU A 102 8.36 -8.78 -18.96
N ASP A 103 8.38 -8.54 -20.27
CA ASP A 103 9.30 -7.61 -20.97
C ASP A 103 9.24 -6.15 -20.49
N SER A 104 8.18 -5.75 -19.78
CA SER A 104 8.02 -4.37 -19.27
C SER A 104 8.35 -4.22 -17.79
N ARG A 105 8.56 -5.32 -17.07
CA ARG A 105 8.85 -5.29 -15.64
C ARG A 105 10.33 -5.00 -15.41
N ASN A 106 10.61 -4.17 -14.41
CA ASN A 106 11.97 -3.85 -14.03
C ASN A 106 12.21 -4.36 -12.60
N GLU A 107 12.80 -5.54 -12.49
CA GLU A 107 13.06 -6.25 -11.23
C GLU A 107 13.83 -5.37 -10.22
N LYS A 108 14.76 -4.53 -10.72
CA LYS A 108 15.53 -3.61 -9.89
C LYS A 108 14.65 -2.50 -9.32
N VAL A 109 13.77 -1.92 -10.12
CA VAL A 109 12.82 -0.89 -9.66
C VAL A 109 11.86 -1.48 -8.63
N GLU A 110 11.40 -2.71 -8.81
CA GLU A 110 10.52 -3.35 -7.83
C GLU A 110 11.22 -3.58 -6.49
N LEU A 111 12.49 -4.00 -6.50
CA LEU A 111 13.30 -4.07 -5.29
C LEU A 111 13.42 -2.70 -4.61
N GLU A 112 13.69 -1.63 -5.36
CA GLU A 112 13.75 -0.27 -4.82
C GLU A 112 12.40 0.16 -4.21
N VAL A 113 11.28 -0.15 -4.87
CA VAL A 113 9.93 0.13 -4.35
C VAL A 113 9.68 -0.64 -3.06
N LEU A 114 9.94 -1.95 -3.03
CA LEU A 114 9.72 -2.78 -1.84
C LEU A 114 10.63 -2.36 -0.68
N ASP A 115 11.88 -1.97 -0.94
CA ASP A 115 12.81 -1.46 0.07
C ASP A 115 12.30 -0.16 0.71
N MET A 116 11.74 0.75 -0.10
CA MET A 116 11.17 2.02 0.36
C MET A 116 9.82 1.88 1.09
N LEU A 117 9.13 0.74 0.95
CA LEU A 117 7.86 0.44 1.61
C LEU A 117 8.04 -0.26 2.98
N GLN A 118 9.20 -0.10 3.62
CA GLN A 118 9.45 -0.62 4.96
C GLN A 118 8.31 -0.22 5.94
N PRO A 119 7.60 -1.19 6.55
CA PRO A 119 6.54 -0.91 7.50
C PRO A 119 7.09 -0.58 8.90
N ASP A 120 6.18 -0.20 9.80
CA ASP A 120 6.50 -0.20 11.22
C ASP A 120 6.79 -1.63 11.73
N ASN A 121 7.63 -1.73 12.75
CA ASN A 121 8.07 -3.03 13.27
C ASN A 121 7.01 -3.77 14.10
N LYS A 122 5.82 -3.20 14.30
CA LYS A 122 4.68 -3.87 14.95
C LYS A 122 3.83 -4.70 14.00
N VAL A 123 4.03 -4.60 12.69
CA VAL A 123 3.33 -5.43 11.71
C VAL A 123 3.64 -6.91 11.99
N LYS A 124 2.58 -7.71 12.06
CA LYS A 124 2.61 -9.14 12.41
C LYS A 124 2.56 -10.03 11.18
N VAL A 125 1.85 -9.58 10.14
CA VAL A 125 1.66 -10.33 8.90
C VAL A 125 2.07 -9.45 7.73
N LEU A 126 2.95 -9.98 6.88
CA LEU A 126 3.33 -9.38 5.62
C LEU A 126 2.99 -10.36 4.50
N SER A 127 2.31 -9.89 3.46
CA SER A 127 2.11 -10.66 2.23
C SER A 127 2.59 -9.87 1.02
N ILE A 128 3.40 -10.50 0.18
CA ILE A 128 3.99 -9.86 -1.01
C ILE A 128 3.58 -10.65 -2.24
N ASN A 129 2.64 -10.11 -3.00
CA ASN A 129 2.07 -10.77 -4.18
C ASN A 129 2.57 -10.15 -5.47
N GLY A 130 2.95 -11.02 -6.41
CA GLY A 130 3.32 -10.63 -7.76
C GLY A 130 4.64 -9.86 -7.86
N TYR A 131 5.45 -9.80 -6.80
CA TYR A 131 6.79 -9.21 -6.81
C TYR A 131 7.76 -10.06 -7.65
N TYR A 132 8.47 -9.43 -8.59
CA TYR A 132 9.45 -10.07 -9.48
C TYR A 132 10.89 -9.60 -9.22
N GLY A 133 11.12 -8.81 -8.17
CA GLY A 133 12.49 -8.41 -7.83
C GLY A 133 13.35 -9.62 -7.42
N PRO A 134 14.68 -9.52 -7.59
CA PRO A 134 15.55 -10.69 -7.54
C PRO A 134 15.81 -11.20 -6.11
N ILE A 135 15.59 -10.35 -5.10
CA ILE A 135 15.83 -10.63 -3.68
C ILE A 135 14.87 -9.81 -2.82
N PHE A 136 14.70 -10.16 -1.54
CA PHE A 136 13.98 -9.29 -0.60
C PHE A 136 14.89 -8.21 0.00
N PRO A 137 14.34 -7.02 0.34
CA PRO A 137 15.05 -6.02 1.11
C PRO A 137 15.56 -6.53 2.45
N THR A 138 16.64 -5.91 2.93
CA THR A 138 17.28 -6.30 4.21
C THR A 138 16.34 -6.23 5.40
N TRP A 139 15.37 -5.31 5.39
CA TRP A 139 14.42 -5.14 6.49
C TRP A 139 13.50 -6.36 6.69
N VAL A 140 13.25 -7.16 5.65
CA VAL A 140 12.41 -8.37 5.75
C VAL A 140 13.03 -9.42 6.68
N GLY A 141 14.36 -9.50 6.71
CA GLY A 141 15.12 -10.40 7.58
C GLY A 141 15.73 -9.73 8.81
N ASP A 142 15.43 -8.46 9.06
CA ASP A 142 16.05 -7.70 10.13
C ASP A 142 15.43 -8.07 11.49
N PRO A 143 16.23 -8.40 12.53
CA PRO A 143 15.73 -8.75 13.86
C PRO A 143 14.82 -7.70 14.52
N ARG A 144 14.88 -6.44 14.06
CA ARG A 144 13.97 -5.37 14.51
C ARG A 144 12.50 -5.66 14.18
N PHE A 145 12.21 -6.52 13.19
CA PHE A 145 10.87 -6.97 12.80
C PHE A 145 10.45 -8.27 13.50
N SER A 146 10.92 -8.51 14.73
CA SER A 146 10.61 -9.73 15.49
C SER A 146 9.13 -9.96 15.81
N ASN A 147 8.26 -8.95 15.62
CA ASN A 147 6.80 -9.11 15.73
C ASN A 147 6.18 -9.77 14.50
N MET A 148 6.90 -9.81 13.37
CA MET A 148 6.42 -10.44 12.13
C MET A 148 6.46 -11.96 12.29
N VAL A 149 5.28 -12.56 12.41
CA VAL A 149 5.10 -14.00 12.63
C VAL A 149 4.73 -14.75 11.35
N HIS A 150 4.23 -14.03 10.34
CA HIS A 150 3.85 -14.59 9.04
C HIS A 150 4.40 -13.73 7.90
N LEU A 151 5.07 -14.39 6.96
CA LEU A 151 5.45 -13.88 5.66
C LEU A 151 4.84 -14.82 4.61
N LEU A 152 4.00 -14.28 3.73
CA LEU A 152 3.26 -15.04 2.70
C LEU A 152 3.60 -14.56 1.29
#